data_AF-A0A9J6FD82-F1
#
_entry.id   AF-A0A9J6FD82-F1
#
_cell.length_a   1.000
_cell.length_b   1.000
_cell.length_c   1.000
_cell.angle_alpha   90.00
_cell.angle_beta   90.00
_cell.angle_gamma   90.00
#
_symmetry.space_group_name_H-M   'P 1'
#
loop_
_entity.id
_entity.type
_entity.pdbx_description
1 polymer ?
#
loop_
_entity_poly.entity_id
_entity_poly.type
_entity_poly.pdbx_seq_one_letter_code
_entity_poly.pdbx_strand_id
1 'polypeptide(L)'
;MCYPEDSTFSSRATEWGHSKEDVARRQYVSTVSSFHINFECTASGLHICVEYPFLAASPDGVISCECCGKGALEIKCPYTAQCVADVCSGKQGILTTGSSGRLQLNRGHQYFYQVQVQMFATGLRYCDFVVWTVQDCHIEM
;
A
#
# COMPACT_ATOMS: atom_id res chain seq x y z
N MET A 1 19.19 19.30 4.18
CA MET A 1 19.00 19.19 2.72
C MET A 1 19.25 17.74 2.35
N CYS A 2 18.25 17.02 1.86
CA CYS A 2 18.43 15.71 1.25
C CYS A 2 18.68 15.95 -0.24
N TYR A 3 19.81 15.48 -0.77
CA TYR A 3 20.15 15.56 -2.20
C TYR A 3 19.62 14.29 -2.89
N PRO A 4 18.49 14.35 -3.62
CA PRO A 4 17.88 13.16 -4.25
C PRO A 4 18.72 12.63 -5.43
N GLU A 5 19.73 13.39 -5.84
CA GLU A 5 20.42 13.25 -7.12
C GLU A 5 21.68 12.38 -7.01
N ASP A 6 22.17 12.14 -5.78
CA ASP A 6 23.49 11.52 -5.54
C ASP A 6 23.44 10.02 -5.19
N SER A 7 22.25 9.42 -5.02
CA SER A 7 22.11 7.96 -4.90
C SER A 7 20.66 7.50 -5.08
N THR A 8 20.23 7.20 -6.31
CA THR A 8 18.98 6.49 -6.54
C THR A 8 19.21 4.99 -6.29
N PHE A 9 18.65 4.45 -5.21
CA PHE A 9 18.63 3.00 -5.00
C PHE A 9 17.74 2.37 -6.07
N SER A 10 18.34 1.60 -7.00
CA SER A 10 17.60 0.81 -7.98
C SER A 10 17.87 -0.68 -7.79
N SER A 11 16.81 -1.46 -7.87
CA SER A 11 16.85 -2.92 -7.91
C SER A 11 15.75 -3.42 -8.85
N ARG A 12 15.89 -4.65 -9.38
CA ARG A 12 14.84 -5.26 -10.22
C ARG A 12 13.48 -5.30 -9.50
N ALA A 13 13.47 -5.47 -8.18
CA ALA A 13 12.26 -5.48 -7.39
C ALA A 13 11.63 -4.08 -7.27
N THR A 14 12.46 -3.05 -7.10
CA THR A 14 12.03 -1.65 -7.04
C THR A 14 11.49 -1.17 -8.38
N GLU A 15 12.19 -1.44 -9.48
CA GLU A 15 11.75 -1.12 -10.84
C GLU A 15 10.43 -1.82 -11.20
N TRP A 16 10.31 -3.11 -10.85
CA TRP A 16 9.07 -3.85 -11.02
C TRP A 16 7.92 -3.19 -10.26
N GLY A 17 8.12 -2.90 -8.97
CA GLY A 17 7.14 -2.22 -8.13
C GLY A 17 6.61 -0.94 -8.77
N HIS A 18 7.52 -0.02 -9.11
CA HIS A 18 7.18 1.24 -9.77
C HIS A 18 6.43 1.03 -11.10
N SER A 19 6.85 0.06 -11.91
CA SER A 19 6.19 -0.20 -13.20
C SER A 19 4.77 -0.77 -13.06
N LYS A 20 4.45 -1.39 -11.92
CA LYS A 20 3.17 -2.09 -11.68
C LYS A 20 2.21 -1.33 -10.76
N GLU A 21 2.70 -0.37 -9.99
CA GLU A 21 1.90 0.38 -9.02
C GLU A 21 0.64 1.00 -9.65
N ASP A 22 0.75 1.65 -10.82
CA ASP A 22 -0.42 2.25 -11.48
C ASP A 22 -1.42 1.20 -11.98
N VAL A 23 -0.94 0.05 -12.45
CA VAL A 23 -1.79 -1.08 -12.87
C VAL A 23 -2.55 -1.63 -11.66
N ALA A 24 -1.83 -1.85 -10.55
CA ALA A 24 -2.40 -2.31 -9.29
C ALA A 24 -3.42 -1.33 -8.73
N ARG A 25 -3.13 -0.02 -8.76
CA ARG A 25 -4.05 1.05 -8.33
C ARG A 25 -5.32 1.08 -9.16
N ARG A 26 -5.22 0.96 -10.50
CA ARG A 26 -6.40 0.86 -11.38
C ARG A 26 -7.25 -0.38 -11.09
N GLN A 27 -6.62 -1.53 -10.86
CA GLN A 27 -7.35 -2.75 -10.50
C GLN A 27 -8.02 -2.63 -9.12
N TYR A 28 -7.34 -2.05 -8.14
CA TYR A 28 -7.91 -1.72 -6.83
C TYR A 28 -9.15 -0.84 -6.98
N VAL A 29 -9.04 0.31 -7.67
CA VAL A 29 -10.17 1.22 -7.92
C VAL A 29 -11.33 0.47 -8.58
N SER A 30 -11.08 -0.32 -9.62
CA SER A 30 -12.11 -1.09 -10.31
C SER A 30 -12.78 -2.14 -9.42
N THR A 31 -12.06 -2.66 -8.41
CA THR A 31 -12.56 -3.70 -7.51
C THR A 31 -13.44 -3.11 -6.42
N VAL A 32 -13.03 -1.97 -5.84
CA VAL A 32 -13.69 -1.43 -4.63
C VAL A 32 -14.76 -0.38 -4.92
N SER A 33 -14.70 0.31 -6.07
CA SER A 33 -15.58 1.45 -6.37
C SER A 33 -17.08 1.17 -6.19
N SER A 34 -17.54 -0.04 -6.53
CA SER A 34 -18.96 -0.42 -6.43
C SER A 34 -19.47 -0.59 -4.98
N PHE A 35 -18.57 -0.72 -4.01
CA PHE A 35 -18.90 -0.84 -2.59
C PHE A 35 -18.90 0.51 -1.85
N HIS A 36 -18.55 1.61 -2.55
CA HIS A 36 -18.41 2.94 -1.97
C HIS A 36 -19.25 3.99 -2.70
N ILE A 37 -19.52 5.10 -2.02
CA ILE A 37 -20.30 6.24 -2.55
C ILE A 37 -19.31 7.35 -2.94
N ASN A 38 -19.37 7.80 -4.20
CA ASN A 38 -18.48 8.83 -4.76
C ASN A 38 -17.00 8.54 -4.47
N PHE A 39 -16.59 7.32 -4.81
CA PHE A 39 -15.24 6.81 -4.55
C PHE A 39 -14.22 7.38 -5.54
N GLU A 40 -13.13 7.89 -4.99
CA GLU A 40 -11.95 8.31 -5.71
C GLU A 40 -10.68 7.79 -5.02
N CYS A 41 -9.69 7.43 -5.83
CA CYS A 41 -8.34 7.17 -5.33
C CYS A 41 -7.33 7.84 -6.27
N THR A 42 -6.54 8.75 -5.73
CA THR A 42 -5.53 9.51 -6.49
C THR A 42 -4.13 9.15 -6.04
N ALA A 43 -3.15 9.25 -6.94
CA ALA A 43 -1.74 9.08 -6.57
C ALA A 43 -1.35 10.16 -5.55
N SER A 44 -0.54 9.77 -4.56
CA SER A 44 -0.10 10.65 -3.49
C SER A 44 1.34 11.13 -3.71
N GLY A 45 1.67 12.26 -3.10
CA GLY A 45 3.05 12.72 -2.94
C GLY A 45 3.54 12.53 -1.50
N LEU A 46 4.62 13.23 -1.16
CA LEU A 46 5.16 13.28 0.19
C LEU A 46 4.30 14.18 1.10
N HIS A 47 3.87 13.64 2.24
CA HIS A 47 3.17 14.38 3.29
C HIS A 47 4.10 14.56 4.48
N ILE A 48 4.30 15.80 4.91
CA ILE A 48 5.07 16.13 6.11
C ILE A 48 4.11 16.17 7.30
N CYS A 49 4.45 15.47 8.38
CA CYS A 49 3.67 15.49 9.61
C CYS A 49 3.71 16.90 10.22
N VAL A 50 2.53 17.50 10.42
CA VAL A 50 2.41 18.88 10.91
C VAL A 50 2.96 19.01 12.34
N GLU A 51 2.70 18.02 13.20
CA GLU A 51 3.15 18.03 14.61
C GLU A 51 4.64 17.70 14.74
N TYR A 52 5.15 16.82 13.87
CA TYR A 52 6.55 16.37 13.89
C TYR A 52 7.17 16.53 12.49
N PRO A 53 7.63 17.74 12.08
CA PRO A 53 8.07 18.01 10.71
C PRO A 53 9.29 17.21 10.21
N PHE A 54 9.98 16.51 11.11
CA PHE A 54 11.04 15.56 10.76
C PHE A 54 10.50 14.18 10.33
N LEU A 55 9.20 13.94 10.47
CA LEU A 55 8.50 12.76 9.97
C LEU A 55 7.72 13.13 8.70
N ALA A 56 7.83 12.26 7.69
CA ALA A 56 7.07 12.38 6.47
C ALA A 56 6.75 10.98 5.93
N ALA A 57 5.68 10.88 5.16
CA ALA A 57 5.29 9.63 4.53
C ALA A 57 4.70 9.89 3.14
N SER A 58 4.91 8.95 2.23
CA SER A 58 4.32 8.97 0.89
C SER A 58 3.50 7.69 0.76
N PRO A 59 2.18 7.72 1.03
CA PRO A 59 1.27 6.66 0.60
C PRO A 59 1.35 6.48 -0.93
N ASP A 60 0.94 5.33 -1.44
CA ASP A 60 0.83 5.11 -2.90
C ASP A 60 -0.44 5.78 -3.47
N GLY A 61 -1.43 6.03 -2.60
CA GLY A 61 -2.60 6.84 -2.95
C GLY A 61 -3.36 7.39 -1.76
N VAL A 62 -4.24 8.36 -2.05
CA VAL A 62 -5.24 8.88 -1.11
C VAL A 62 -6.61 8.48 -1.61
N ILE A 63 -7.35 7.77 -0.76
CA ILE A 63 -8.73 7.36 -0.96
C ILE A 63 -9.64 8.46 -0.43
N SER A 64 -10.73 8.72 -1.14
CA SER A 64 -11.82 9.58 -0.70
C SER A 64 -13.16 8.99 -1.12
N CYS A 65 -14.07 8.77 -0.17
CA CYS A 65 -15.45 8.42 -0.45
C CYS A 65 -16.38 8.99 0.64
N GLU A 66 -17.68 9.14 0.33
CA GLU A 66 -18.62 9.73 1.28
C GLU A 66 -18.92 8.82 2.48
N CYS A 67 -18.89 7.50 2.29
CA CYS A 67 -19.22 6.54 3.35
C CYS A 67 -18.08 6.31 4.35
N CYS A 68 -16.82 6.30 3.90
CA CYS A 68 -15.65 6.00 4.74
C CYS A 68 -14.73 7.21 4.97
N GLY A 69 -14.95 8.33 4.27
CA GLY A 69 -14.10 9.53 4.31
C GLY A 69 -12.75 9.31 3.62
N LYS A 70 -11.68 9.87 4.20
CA LYS A 70 -10.32 9.78 3.63
C LYS A 70 -9.50 8.66 4.25
N GLY A 71 -8.81 7.91 3.40
CA GLY A 71 -7.90 6.83 3.77
C GLY A 71 -6.62 6.85 2.92
N ALA A 72 -5.64 6.08 3.34
CA ALA A 72 -4.42 5.83 2.57
C ALA A 72 -4.56 4.55 1.74
N LEU A 73 -3.83 4.48 0.63
CA LEU A 73 -3.62 3.25 -0.13
C LEU A 73 -2.12 2.92 -0.10
N GLU A 74 -1.80 1.68 0.23
CA GLU A 74 -0.44 1.14 0.18
C GLU A 74 -0.44 -0.14 -0.66
N ILE A 75 0.38 -0.19 -1.71
CA ILE A 75 0.42 -1.22 -2.75
C ILE A 75 1.78 -1.88 -2.75
N LYS A 76 1.79 -3.22 -2.64
CA LYS A 76 2.98 -4.03 -2.83
C LYS A 76 2.81 -4.95 -4.03
N CYS A 77 3.79 -4.89 -4.93
CA CYS A 77 3.90 -5.74 -6.11
C CYS A 77 5.14 -6.65 -5.96
N PRO A 78 5.07 -7.75 -5.18
CA PRO A 78 6.24 -8.60 -4.92
C PRO A 78 6.80 -9.22 -6.20
N TYR A 79 8.05 -8.88 -6.53
CA TYR A 79 8.70 -9.25 -7.80
C TYR A 79 8.78 -10.77 -8.07
N THR A 80 8.95 -11.58 -7.02
CA THR A 80 9.15 -13.02 -7.16
C THR A 80 7.87 -13.84 -7.06
N ALA A 81 6.72 -13.22 -6.79
CA ALA A 81 5.45 -13.91 -6.60
C ALA A 81 4.63 -13.88 -7.90
N GLN A 82 4.05 -15.02 -8.28
CA GLN A 82 3.14 -15.13 -9.43
C GLN A 82 1.69 -14.88 -9.00
N CYS A 83 1.32 -15.34 -7.80
CA CYS A 83 0.01 -15.16 -7.17
C CYS A 83 0.13 -14.81 -5.67
N VAL A 84 -0.96 -14.36 -5.05
CA VAL A 84 -1.05 -14.04 -3.63
C VAL A 84 -0.74 -15.26 -2.76
N ALA A 85 -1.06 -16.48 -3.20
CA ALA A 85 -0.72 -17.69 -2.47
C ALA A 85 0.80 -17.88 -2.32
N ASP A 86 1.60 -17.47 -3.31
CA ASP A 86 3.07 -17.46 -3.21
C ASP A 86 3.56 -16.46 -2.16
N VAL A 87 2.86 -15.33 -2.00
CA VAL A 87 3.19 -14.30 -1.01
C VAL A 87 2.94 -14.81 0.42
N CYS A 88 1.87 -15.58 0.60
CA CYS A 88 1.50 -16.17 1.89
C CYS A 88 2.41 -17.35 2.29
N SER A 89 2.75 -18.20 1.32
CA SER A 89 3.61 -19.37 1.54
C SER A 89 5.11 -19.04 1.47
N GLY A 90 5.45 -17.88 0.91
CA GLY A 90 6.82 -17.45 0.69
C GLY A 90 7.56 -17.03 1.96
N LYS A 91 8.89 -17.09 1.89
CA LYS A 91 9.80 -16.66 2.98
C LYS A 91 9.68 -15.17 3.35
N GLN A 92 8.98 -14.37 2.54
CA GLN A 92 8.82 -12.93 2.78
C GLN A 92 7.85 -12.66 3.92
N GLY A 93 6.89 -13.55 4.19
CA GLY A 93 5.98 -13.42 5.34
C GLY A 93 5.16 -12.13 5.35
N ILE A 94 4.88 -11.55 4.17
CA ILE A 94 4.12 -10.30 4.01
C ILE A 94 2.68 -10.51 4.48
N LEU A 95 2.05 -11.60 4.04
CA LEU A 95 0.70 -11.96 4.42
C LEU A 95 0.72 -13.16 5.37
N THR A 96 -0.26 -13.20 6.27
CA THR A 96 -0.51 -14.30 7.20
C THR A 96 -2.01 -14.53 7.34
N THR A 97 -2.40 -15.72 7.80
CA THR A 97 -3.81 -16.03 8.08
C THR A 97 -4.15 -15.56 9.49
N GLY A 98 -5.10 -14.64 9.60
CA GLY A 98 -5.61 -14.17 10.89
C GLY A 98 -6.48 -15.21 11.60
N SER A 99 -6.87 -14.89 12.83
CA SER A 99 -7.74 -15.75 13.66
C SER A 99 -9.11 -16.02 13.04
N SER A 100 -9.58 -15.14 12.14
CA SER A 100 -10.82 -15.31 11.38
C SER A 100 -10.67 -16.22 10.15
N GLY A 101 -9.48 -16.75 9.88
CA GLY A 101 -9.19 -17.53 8.67
C GLY A 101 -8.98 -16.69 7.41
N ARG A 102 -9.05 -15.35 7.51
CA ARG A 102 -8.79 -14.43 6.39
C ARG A 102 -7.32 -14.05 6.32
N LEU A 103 -6.82 -13.87 5.10
CA LEU A 103 -5.49 -13.28 4.88
C LEU A 103 -5.47 -11.83 5.36
N GLN A 104 -4.35 -11.45 5.96
CA GLN A 104 -4.03 -10.10 6.40
C GLN A 104 -2.51 -9.88 6.34
N LEU A 105 -2.10 -8.62 6.27
CA LEU A 105 -0.77 -8.13 6.51
C LEU A 105 -0.27 -8.63 7.87
N ASN A 106 0.88 -9.29 7.83
CA ASN A 106 1.55 -9.76 9.02
C ASN A 106 1.94 -8.56 9.91
N ARG A 107 1.42 -8.52 11.13
CA ARG A 107 1.63 -7.43 12.09
C ARG A 107 3.08 -7.33 12.61
N GLY A 108 3.91 -8.36 12.37
CA GLY A 108 5.36 -8.32 12.62
C GLY A 108 6.20 -7.95 11.39
N HIS A 109 5.58 -7.74 10.22
CA HIS A 109 6.29 -7.41 8.99
C HIS A 109 6.53 -5.90 8.86
N GLN A 110 7.65 -5.49 8.26
CA GLN A 110 8.04 -4.08 8.10
C GLN A 110 6.96 -3.19 7.46
N TYR A 111 6.18 -3.73 6.51
CA TYR A 111 5.10 -3.00 5.86
C TYR A 111 3.96 -2.64 6.81
N PHE A 112 3.74 -3.40 7.89
CA PHE A 112 2.78 -3.01 8.91
C PHE A 112 3.20 -1.70 9.58
N TYR A 113 4.47 -1.58 9.96
CA TYR A 113 4.99 -0.35 10.54
C TYR A 113 4.98 0.81 9.55
N GLN A 114 5.24 0.54 8.26
CA GLN A 114 5.12 1.55 7.19
C GLN A 114 3.70 2.13 7.13
N VAL A 115 2.68 1.27 7.11
CA VAL A 115 1.26 1.67 7.11
C VAL A 115 0.92 2.51 8.34
N GLN A 116 1.36 2.09 9.54
CA GLN A 116 1.11 2.84 10.77
C GLN A 116 1.73 4.24 10.75
N VAL A 117 2.97 4.35 10.27
CA VAL A 117 3.66 5.65 10.13
C VAL A 117 3.00 6.52 9.07
N GLN A 118 2.56 5.94 7.95
CA GLN A 118 1.82 6.67 6.91
C GLN A 118 0.52 7.27 7.44
N MET A 119 -0.29 6.47 8.14
CA MET A 119 -1.52 6.97 8.76
C MET A 119 -1.25 8.08 9.77
N PHE A 120 -0.24 7.91 10.63
CA PHE A 120 0.14 8.91 11.63
C PHE A 120 0.60 10.23 10.98
N ALA A 121 1.53 10.16 10.02
CA ALA A 121 2.11 11.35 9.40
C ALA A 121 1.10 12.13 8.55
N THR A 122 0.13 11.44 7.93
CA THR A 122 -0.88 12.04 7.05
C THR A 122 -2.17 12.44 7.77
N GLY A 123 -2.42 11.93 8.98
CA GLY A 123 -3.70 12.07 9.68
C GLY A 123 -4.85 11.29 9.03
N LEU A 124 -4.55 10.30 8.17
CA LEU A 124 -5.56 9.46 7.53
C LEU A 124 -6.08 8.36 8.47
N ARG A 125 -7.38 8.06 8.39
CA ARG A 125 -8.07 7.24 9.40
C ARG A 125 -7.86 5.74 9.25
N TYR A 126 -7.58 5.30 8.04
CA TYR A 126 -7.36 3.90 7.69
C TYR A 126 -6.40 3.83 6.51
N CYS A 127 -5.92 2.62 6.23
CA CYS A 127 -5.12 2.33 5.06
C CYS A 127 -5.57 1.01 4.46
N ASP A 128 -5.97 1.03 3.19
CA ASP A 128 -6.16 -0.21 2.45
C ASP A 128 -4.79 -0.72 2.02
N PHE A 129 -4.48 -1.96 2.39
CA PHE A 129 -3.22 -2.60 2.04
C PHE A 129 -3.45 -3.60 0.90
N VAL A 130 -2.78 -3.36 -0.22
CA VAL A 130 -2.94 -4.13 -1.45
C VAL A 130 -1.68 -4.94 -1.73
N VAL A 131 -1.85 -6.24 -1.94
CA VAL A 131 -0.83 -7.09 -2.54
C VAL A 131 -1.30 -7.47 -3.93
N TRP A 132 -0.63 -6.93 -4.94
CA TRP A 132 -0.95 -7.17 -6.34
C TRP A 132 0.07 -8.11 -6.98
N THR A 133 -0.42 -9.11 -7.69
CA THR A 133 0.36 -10.00 -8.52
C THR A 133 -0.22 -10.06 -9.93
N VAL A 134 0.48 -10.74 -10.84
CA VAL A 134 0.01 -10.86 -12.23
C VAL A 134 -1.28 -11.70 -12.32
N GLN A 135 -1.48 -12.66 -11.40
CA GLN A 135 -2.63 -13.57 -11.43
C GLN A 135 -3.82 -13.05 -10.62
N ASP A 136 -3.56 -12.47 -9.47
CA ASP A 136 -4.60 -12.07 -8.51
C ASP A 136 -4.16 -10.90 -7.62
N CYS A 137 -5.13 -10.36 -6.89
CA CYS A 137 -4.97 -9.23 -6.00
C CYS A 137 -5.62 -9.53 -4.65
N HIS A 138 -4.93 -9.18 -3.57
CA HIS A 138 -5.46 -9.21 -2.22
C HIS A 138 -5.57 -7.78 -1.69
N ILE A 139 -6.71 -7.47 -1.08
CA ILE A 139 -6.99 -6.17 -0.47
C ILE A 139 -7.39 -6.43 0.99
N GLU A 140 -6.64 -5.87 1.92
CA GLU A 140 -7.02 -5.72 3.32
C GLU A 140 -7.57 -4.30 3.51
N MET A 141 -8.83 -4.21 3.98
CA MET A 141 -9.55 -2.99 4.31
C MET A 141 -9.84 -2.94 5.81
#